data_AF-A0A831WSJ8-F1
#
_entry.id   AF-A0A831WSJ8-F1
#
_cell.length_a   1.000
_cell.length_b   1.000
_cell.length_c   1.000
_cell.angle_alpha   90.00
_cell.angle_beta   90.00
_cell.angle_gamma   90.00
#
_symmetry.space_group_name_H-M   'P 1'
#
loop_
_entity.id
_entity.type
_entity.pdbx_description
1 polymer ?
#
loop_
_entity_poly.entity_id
_entity_poly.type
_entity_poly.pdbx_seq_one_letter_code
_entity_poly.pdbx_strand_id
1 'polypeptide(L)'
;MGSEIVMANDLGIPSTYRDIFKLLSKNGFIDKVLEKELSRLVFYRNLLSHEYYDLTERDIFDVLRRIVVIKQFVEKIKRLLR
;
A
#
# COMPACT_ATOMS: atom_id res chain seq x y z
N MET A 1 -7.02 -7.00 -4.36
CA MET A 1 -6.62 -7.43 -3.00
C MET A 1 -6.99 -6.44 -1.90
N GLY A 2 -6.30 -5.30 -1.73
CA GLY A 2 -6.56 -4.39 -0.60
C GLY A 2 -7.99 -3.83 -0.55
N SER A 3 -8.52 -3.40 -1.71
CA SER A 3 -9.91 -2.93 -1.85
C SER A 3 -10.94 -4.03 -1.57
N GLU A 4 -10.68 -5.27 -2.02
CA GLU A 4 -11.55 -6.42 -1.73
C GLU A 4 -11.68 -6.66 -0.23
N ILE A 5 -10.58 -6.57 0.52
CA ILE A 5 -10.61 -6.72 2.00
C ILE A 5 -11.45 -5.61 2.63
N VAL A 6 -11.26 -4.36 2.19
CA VAL A 6 -12.02 -3.20 2.66
C VAL A 6 -13.52 -3.40 2.43
N MET A 7 -13.90 -3.85 1.23
CA MET A 7 -15.31 -4.09 0.87
C MET A 7 -15.90 -5.30 1.61
N ALA A 8 -15.16 -6.41 1.68
CA ALA A 8 -15.64 -7.63 2.33
C ALA A 8 -15.88 -7.48 3.84
N ASN A 9 -15.24 -6.48 4.47
CA ASN A 9 -15.36 -6.20 5.90
C ASN A 9 -16.11 -4.89 6.19
N ASP A 10 -16.76 -4.28 5.19
CA ASP A 10 -17.53 -3.03 5.32
C ASP A 10 -16.77 -1.87 5.97
N LEU A 11 -15.46 -1.75 5.66
CA LEU A 11 -14.57 -0.76 6.28
C LEU A 11 -14.74 0.67 5.73
N GLY A 12 -15.64 0.85 4.75
CA GLY A 12 -15.90 2.09 4.02
C GLY A 12 -15.51 2.02 2.54
N ILE A 13 -15.70 3.13 1.82
CA ILE A 13 -15.42 3.21 0.37
C ILE A 13 -14.12 4.00 0.15
N PRO A 14 -13.04 3.37 -0.36
CA PRO A 14 -11.80 4.08 -0.63
C PRO A 14 -11.92 4.91 -1.91
N SER A 15 -11.68 6.22 -1.83
CA SER A 15 -11.67 7.11 -2.99
C SER A 15 -10.36 7.05 -3.79
N THR A 16 -9.27 6.60 -3.16
CA THR A 16 -7.95 6.45 -3.77
C THR A 16 -7.26 5.17 -3.32
N TYR A 17 -6.22 4.74 -4.04
CA TYR A 17 -5.37 3.62 -3.62
C TYR A 17 -4.72 3.84 -2.25
N ARG A 18 -4.39 5.09 -1.87
CA ARG A 18 -3.88 5.40 -0.54
C ARG A 18 -4.94 5.22 0.55
N ASP A 19 -6.20 5.51 0.23
CA ASP A 19 -7.29 5.38 1.20
C ASP A 19 -7.57 3.93 1.56
N ILE A 20 -7.32 2.98 0.67
CA ILE A 20 -7.36 1.54 0.98
C ILE A 20 -6.51 1.24 2.22
N PHE A 21 -5.25 1.66 2.22
CA PHE A 21 -4.34 1.36 3.33
C PHE A 21 -4.67 2.14 4.59
N LYS A 22 -5.17 3.39 4.46
CA LYS A 22 -5.68 4.16 5.61
C LYS A 22 -6.86 3.46 6.28
N LEU A 23 -7.82 2.96 5.49
CA LEU A 23 -9.00 2.26 6.03
C LEU A 23 -8.59 0.95 6.71
N LEU A 24 -7.66 0.20 6.12
CA LEU A 24 -7.13 -1.01 6.75
C LEU A 24 -6.42 -0.71 8.07
N SER A 25 -5.63 0.37 8.14
CA SER A 25 -4.95 0.72 9.39
C SER A 25 -5.88 1.27 10.46
N LYS A 26 -6.83 2.13 10.06
CA LYS A 26 -7.87 2.67 10.95
C LYS A 26 -8.67 1.56 11.63
N ASN A 27 -8.91 0.45 10.93
CA ASN A 27 -9.64 -0.70 11.44
C ASN A 27 -8.75 -1.82 12.00
N GLY A 28 -7.45 -1.56 12.22
CA GLY A 28 -6.55 -2.48 12.93
C GLY A 28 -6.01 -3.67 12.11
N PHE A 29 -6.30 -3.76 10.81
CA PHE A 29 -5.77 -4.84 9.95
C PHE A 29 -4.25 -4.71 9.75
N ILE A 30 -3.75 -3.48 9.71
CA ILE A 30 -2.32 -3.18 9.59
C ILE A 30 -1.94 -2.04 10.55
N ASP A 31 -0.69 -2.03 11.01
CA ASP A 31 -0.20 -0.91 11.82
C ASP A 31 0.08 0.34 10.97
N LYS A 32 0.29 1.47 11.66
CA LYS A 32 0.53 2.77 11.02
C LYS A 32 1.85 2.82 10.24
N VAL A 33 2.82 1.99 10.60
CA VAL A 33 4.12 1.93 9.92
C VAL A 33 3.93 1.29 8.55
N LEU A 34 3.25 0.15 8.51
CA LEU A 34 2.91 -0.57 7.28
C LEU A 34 1.98 0.26 6.37
N GLU A 35 1.02 1.00 6.93
CA GLU A 35 0.20 1.96 6.17
C GLU A 35 1.06 3.00 5.44
N LYS A 36 2.00 3.64 6.15
CA LYS A 36 2.84 4.69 5.59
C LYS A 36 3.71 4.17 4.45
N GLU A 37 4.32 3.00 4.65
CA GLU A 37 5.18 2.38 3.65
C GLU A 37 4.40 1.95 2.39
N LEU A 38 3.21 1.35 2.55
CA LEU A 38 2.34 1.00 1.42
C LEU A 38 1.81 2.25 0.70
N SER A 39 1.44 3.29 1.45
CA SER A 39 1.01 4.57 0.87
C SER A 39 2.12 5.24 0.07
N ARG A 40 3.39 5.08 0.50
CA ARG A 40 4.56 5.58 -0.22
C ARG A 40 4.82 4.79 -1.50
N LEU A 41 4.60 3.47 -1.50
CA LEU A 41 4.62 2.68 -2.73
C LEU A 41 3.53 3.11 -3.73
N VAL A 42 2.33 3.45 -3.27
CA VAL A 42 1.28 4.00 -4.14
C VAL A 42 1.71 5.33 -4.76
N PHE A 43 2.37 6.20 -3.99
CA PHE A 43 2.92 7.44 -4.51
C PHE A 43 3.94 7.17 -5.63
N TYR A 44 4.90 6.27 -5.41
CA TYR A 44 5.88 5.92 -6.42
C TYR A 44 5.26 5.28 -7.66
N ARG A 45 4.22 4.44 -7.52
CA ARG A 45 3.47 3.91 -8.65
C ARG A 45 2.87 5.02 -9.53
N ASN A 46 2.37 6.09 -8.91
CA ASN A 46 1.82 7.22 -9.66
C ASN A 46 2.91 8.02 -10.37
N LEU A 47 4.04 8.25 -9.68
CA LEU A 47 5.21 8.93 -10.24
C LEU A 47 5.76 8.18 -11.46
N LEU A 48 5.95 6.86 -11.34
CA LEU A 48 6.38 5.98 -12.43
C LEU A 48 5.42 5.96 -13.63
N SER A 49 4.13 6.19 -13.42
CA SER A 49 3.13 6.13 -14.48
C SER A 49 2.95 7.46 -15.23
N HIS A 50 3.29 8.60 -14.63
CA HIS A 50 2.92 9.92 -15.15
C HIS A 50 4.11 10.88 -15.32
N GLU A 51 5.17 10.73 -14.52
CA GLU A 51 6.31 11.66 -14.47
C GLU A 51 7.62 10.88 -14.62
N TYR A 52 7.62 9.83 -15.46
CA TYR A 52 8.77 8.93 -15.61
C TYR A 52 10.03 9.62 -16.16
N TYR A 53 9.88 10.76 -16.84
CA TYR A 53 10.99 11.55 -17.33
C TYR A 53 11.78 12.26 -16.22
N ASP A 54 11.15 12.48 -15.05
CA ASP A 54 11.77 13.16 -13.90
C ASP A 54 12.33 12.18 -12.86
N LEU A 55 12.25 10.88 -13.12
CA LEU A 55 12.76 9.84 -12.23
C LEU A 55 14.26 9.62 -12.40
N THR A 56 14.98 9.60 -11.27
CA THR A 56 16.40 9.23 -11.25
C THR A 56 16.58 7.74 -10.97
N GLU A 57 17.75 7.18 -11.32
CA GLU A 57 18.11 5.81 -10.95
C GLU A 57 18.01 5.57 -9.43
N ARG A 58 18.35 6.59 -8.64
CA ARG A 58 18.24 6.55 -7.17
C ARG A 58 16.79 6.33 -6.74
N ASP A 59 15.84 7.02 -7.35
CA ASP A 59 14.42 6.86 -7.05
C ASP A 59 13.96 5.43 -7.35
N ILE A 60 14.39 4.86 -8.48
CA ILE A 60 14.06 3.46 -8.83
C ILE A 60 14.65 2.48 -7.82
N PHE A 61 15.92 2.65 -7.41
CA PHE A 61 16.53 1.81 -6.37
C PHE A 61 15.78 1.89 -5.04
N ASP A 62 15.32 3.08 -4.66
CA ASP A 62 14.53 3.27 -3.44
C ASP A 62 13.16 2.60 -3.52
N VAL A 63 12.51 2.61 -4.68
CA VAL A 63 11.26 1.85 -4.91
C VAL A 63 11.52 0.36 -4.78
N LEU A 64 12.55 -0.17 -5.46
CA LEU A 64 12.87 -1.61 -5.46
C LEU A 64 13.10 -2.14 -4.04
N ARG A 65 13.82 -1.40 -3.20
CA ARG A 65 14.02 -1.78 -1.79
C ARG A 65 12.73 -1.84 -0.99
N ARG A 66 11.73 -1.02 -1.33
CA ARG A 66 10.45 -0.93 -0.62
C ARG A 66 9.45 -1.99 -1.07
N ILE A 67 9.62 -2.63 -2.22
CA ILE A 67 8.73 -3.71 -2.70
C ILE A 67 8.60 -4.84 -1.66
N VAL A 68 9.62 -5.07 -0.82
CA VAL A 68 9.57 -6.05 0.28
C VAL A 68 8.38 -5.83 1.23
N VAL A 69 7.92 -4.59 1.40
CA VAL A 69 6.77 -4.24 2.24
C VAL A 69 5.48 -4.90 1.75
N ILE A 70 5.35 -5.17 0.45
CA ILE A 70 4.19 -5.89 -0.11
C ILE A 70 4.14 -7.31 0.47
N LYS A 71 5.28 -7.98 0.64
CA LYS A 71 5.33 -9.30 1.27
C LYS A 71 4.86 -9.24 2.72
N GLN A 72 5.27 -8.22 3.47
CA GLN A 72 4.83 -8.01 4.85
C GLN A 72 3.31 -7.80 4.93
N PHE A 73 2.75 -7.04 4.00
CA PHE A 73 1.30 -6.85 3.89
C PHE A 73 0.58 -8.18 3.65
N VAL A 74 1.00 -8.95 2.65
CA VAL A 74 0.37 -10.25 2.33
C VAL A 74 0.43 -11.20 3.53
N GLU A 75 1.57 -11.31 4.20
CA GLU A 75 1.71 -12.19 5.38
C GLU A 75 0.87 -11.72 6.56
N LYS A 76 0.73 -10.41 6.78
CA LYS A 76 -0.14 -9.86 7.82
C LYS A 76 -1.60 -10.22 7.56
N ILE A 77 -2.09 -10.01 6.33
CA ILE A 77 -3.47 -10.32 5.97
C ILE A 77 -3.74 -11.82 6.04
N LYS A 78 -2.84 -12.68 5.54
CA LYS A 78 -2.99 -14.13 5.65
C LYS A 78 -3.17 -14.62 7.09
N ARG A 79 -2.51 -13.98 8.06
CA ARG A 79 -2.65 -14.32 9.49
C ARG A 79 -4.01 -13.92 10.06
N LEU A 80 -4.65 -12.89 9.49
CA LEU A 80 -5.97 -12.43 9.92
C LEU A 80 -7.12 -13.22 9.30
N LEU A 81 -6.88 -13.90 8.17
CA LEU A 81 -7.84 -14.74 7.46
C LEU A 81 -7.75 -16.24 7.84
N ARG A 82 -6.94 -16.58 8.84
CA ARG A 82 -6.81 -17.95 9.37
C ARG A 82 -7.74 -18.19 10.54
#